data_AF-A0A932G955-F1
#
_entry.id   AF-A0A932G955-F1
#
_cell.length_a   1.000
_cell.length_b   1.000
_cell.length_c   1.000
_cell.angle_alpha   90.00
_cell.angle_beta   90.00
_cell.angle_gamma   90.00
#
_symmetry.space_group_name_H-M   'P 1'
#
loop_
_entity.id
_entity.type
_entity.pdbx_description
1 polymer ?
#
loop_
_entity_poly.entity_id
_entity_poly.type
_entity_poly.pdbx_seq_one_letter_code
_entity_poly.pdbx_strand_id
1 'polypeptide(L)' 'MIVNVGIRRMIFAGDYPDPLAVEMLSDAGVTIERLSLEPLVPGEPR' A
#
# COMPACT_ATOMS: atom_id res chain seq x y z
N MET A 1 -7.66 -0.98 -11.61
CA MET A 1 -7.68 0.47 -11.37
C MET A 1 -8.79 0.80 -10.39
N ILE A 2 -8.44 1.29 -9.19
CA ILE A 2 -9.37 1.52 -8.06
C ILE A 2 -9.47 3.00 -7.64
N VAL A 3 -8.84 3.91 -8.38
CA VAL A 3 -8.55 5.29 -7.92
C VAL A 3 -9.80 6.11 -7.58
N ASN A 4 -10.91 5.91 -8.31
CA ASN A 4 -12.14 6.70 -8.19
C ASN A 4 -13.26 6.02 -7.38
N VAL A 5 -12.95 4.95 -6.63
CA VAL A 5 -13.98 4.19 -5.88
C VAL A 5 -14.16 4.70 -4.44
N GLY A 6 -13.51 5.81 -4.08
CA GLY A 6 -13.61 6.41 -2.75
C GLY A 6 -12.73 5.76 -1.68
N ILE A 7 -11.69 5.02 -2.07
CA ILE A 7 -10.68 4.53 -1.12
C ILE A 7 -9.91 5.71 -0.52
N ARG A 8 -9.52 5.57 0.74
CA ARG A 8 -8.76 6.61 1.47
C ARG A 8 -7.37 6.16 1.87
N ARG A 9 -7.14 4.84 1.96
CA ARG A 9 -5.89 4.25 2.40
C ARG A 9 -5.62 2.96 1.63
N MET A 10 -4.39 2.82 1.13
CA MET A 10 -3.89 1.62 0.46
C MET A 10 -2.59 1.20 1.14
N ILE A 11 -2.58 -0.03 1.66
CA ILE A 11 -1.37 -0.67 2.19
C ILE A 11 -0.96 -1.73 1.18
N PHE A 12 0.32 -1.76 0.82
CA PHE A 12 0.83 -2.72 -0.16
C PHE A 12 2.14 -3.36 0.30
N ALA A 13 2.37 -4.58 -0.15
CA ALA A 13 3.62 -5.31 0.01
C ALA A 13 4.14 -5.74 -1.36
N GLY A 14 5.46 -5.77 -1.53
CA GLY A 14 6.10 -6.06 -2.82
C GLY A 14 6.28 -4.82 -3.69
N ASP A 15 6.40 -5.01 -5.00
CA ASP A 15 6.97 -3.99 -5.89
C ASP A 15 5.94 -3.06 -6.56
N TYR A 16 4.65 -3.39 -6.47
CA TYR A 16 3.55 -2.57 -6.99
C TYR A 16 2.80 -1.88 -5.83
N PRO A 17 2.37 -0.60 -5.95
CA PRO A 17 2.27 0.23 -7.15
C PRO A 17 3.59 0.78 -7.70
N ASP A 18 3.66 0.87 -9.04
CA ASP A 18 4.72 1.58 -9.75
C ASP A 18 4.65 3.11 -9.52
N PRO A 19 5.70 3.89 -9.89
CA PRO A 19 5.74 5.31 -9.60
C PRO A 19 4.57 6.12 -10.17
N LEU A 20 4.09 5.79 -11.37
CA LEU A 20 2.95 6.47 -11.99
C LEU A 20 1.67 6.18 -11.20
N ALA A 21 1.46 4.92 -10.81
CA ALA A 21 0.31 4.54 -9.99
C ALA A 21 0.35 5.21 -8.61
N VAL A 22 1.53 5.36 -8.00
CA VAL A 22 1.72 6.09 -6.73
C VAL A 22 1.30 7.56 -6.87
N GLU A 23 1.71 8.22 -7.95
CA GLU A 23 1.34 9.61 -8.23
C GLU A 23 -0.17 9.76 -8.39
N MET A 24 -0.79 8.94 -9.24
CA MET A 24 -2.24 8.97 -9.48
C MET A 24 -3.06 8.72 -8.21
N LEU A 25 -2.65 7.78 -7.37
CA LEU A 25 -3.32 7.47 -6.11
C LEU A 25 -3.15 8.61 -5.10
N SER A 26 -1.97 9.23 -5.03
CA SER A 26 -1.70 10.37 -4.15
C SER A 26 -2.51 11.60 -4.55
N ASP A 27 -2.60 11.91 -5.84
CA ASP A 27 -3.41 13.01 -6.39
C ASP A 27 -4.90 12.82 -6.13
N ALA A 28 -5.36 11.56 -6.10
CA ALA A 28 -6.72 11.21 -5.72
C ALA A 28 -7.00 11.27 -4.21
N GLY A 29 -6.02 11.67 -3.39
CA GLY A 29 -6.15 11.78 -1.94
C GLY A 29 -6.07 10.43 -1.20
N VAL A 30 -5.53 9.40 -1.84
CA VAL A 30 -5.32 8.10 -1.20
C VAL A 30 -4.01 8.11 -0.44
N THR A 31 -4.06 7.79 0.85
CA THR A 31 -2.84 7.56 1.65
C THR A 31 -2.24 6.22 1.27
N ILE A 32 -0.97 6.21 0.87
CA ILE A 32 -0.26 4.99 0.45
C ILE A 32 0.81 4.63 1.47
N GLU A 33 0.79 3.38 1.94
CA GLU A 33 1.75 2.87 2.92
C GLU A 33 2.35 1.54 2.46
N ARG A 34 3.66 1.39 2.63
CA ARG A 34 4.38 0.15 2.34
C ARG A 34 4.42 -0.71 3.60
N LEU A 35 3.95 -1.94 3.49
CA LEU A 35 4.07 -2.96 4.52
C LEU A 35 5.35 -3.77 4.31
N SER A 36 6.25 -3.73 5.28
CA SER A 36 7.38 -4.66 5.36
C SER A 36 6.87 -6.04 5.77
N LEU A 37 7.02 -7.02 4.89
CA LEU A 37 6.77 -8.42 5.20
C LEU A 37 8.02 -9.03 5.83
N GLU A 38 8.21 -8.76 7.12
CA GLU A 38 9.13 -9.57 7.91
C GLU A 38 8.52 -10.98 8.08
N PRO A 39 9.31 -12.05 7.90
CA PRO A 39 8.82 -13.40 8.12
C PRO A 39 8.25 -13.52 9.53
N LEU A 40 7.03 -14.03 9.65
CA LEU A 40 6.51 -14.42 10.96
C LEU A 40 7.37 -15.56 11.48
N VAL A 41 8.19 -15.31 12.50
CA VAL A 41 8.86 -16.36 13.26
C VAL A 41 7.80 -16.95 14.21
N PRO A 42 7.45 -18.24 14.11
CA PRO A 42 6.49 -18.84 15.02
C PRO A 42 7.01 -18.73 16.46
N GLY A 43 6.31 -18.00 17.32
CA GLY A 43 6.60 -17.90 18.75
C GLY A 43 7.05 -16.53 19.28
N GLU A 44 7.27 -15.53 18.44
CA GLU A 44 7.56 -14.15 18.89
C GLU A 44 6.30 -13.26 18.83
N PRO A 45 5.93 -12.57 19.93
CA PRO A 45 4.86 -11.58 19.91
C PRO A 45 5.31 -10.29 19.20
N ARG A 46 4.41 -9.68 18.42
CA ARG A 46 4.59 -8.37 17.78
C ARG A 46 4.39 -7.21 18.76
#